data_AF-A0A258QLV9-F1
#
_entry.id   AF-A0A258QLV9-F1
#
_cell.length_a   1.000
_cell.length_b   1.000
_cell.length_c   1.000
_cell.angle_alpha   90.00
_cell.angle_beta   90.00
_cell.angle_gamma   90.00
#
_symmetry.space_group_name_H-M   'P 1'
#
loop_
_entity.id
_entity.type
_entity.pdbx_description
1 polymer ?
#
loop_
_entity_poly.entity_id
_entity_poly.type
_entity_poly.pdbx_seq_one_letter_code
_entity_poly.pdbx_strand_id
1 'polypeptide(L)'
;YWVSVEHKKSSYGDSGKNSWERVYQHQSDQLIAVSDGSGVCLVDPDGARIHPGLEHQWYGDTEIPSGIASSGITGRLFGDYRYTEKLLLPHHEVYVLGWFKTIAHDPFQADQEAIKATLREWKTDPETMRTFDLDGDGHISEDEWARARQKAAFEARVGQVHSGEQEKQTHLMSNDAQGRRPFIISALNQTTLARRFRRWGFLAWLGSLVGFFFLIAAYYLRT
;
A
#
# COMPACT_ATOMS: atom_id res chain seq x y z
N TYR A 1 -0.49 -5.56 -3.43
CA TYR A 1 0.56 -6.46 -3.95
C TYR A 1 0.64 -6.32 -5.46
N TRP A 2 1.75 -6.73 -6.07
CA TRP A 2 1.99 -6.68 -7.51
C TRP A 2 2.53 -8.03 -7.98
N VAL A 3 1.98 -8.55 -9.07
CA VAL A 3 2.42 -9.81 -9.66
C VAL A 3 2.69 -9.60 -11.14
N SER A 4 3.78 -10.17 -11.65
CA SER A 4 4.05 -10.24 -13.08
C SER A 4 4.59 -11.60 -13.47
N VAL A 5 4.18 -12.07 -14.64
CA VAL A 5 4.70 -13.30 -15.26
C VAL A 5 5.34 -12.93 -16.58
N GLU A 6 6.54 -13.45 -16.80
CA GLU A 6 7.31 -13.24 -18.02
C GLU A 6 7.73 -14.60 -18.61
N HIS A 7 7.62 -14.72 -19.92
CA HIS A 7 8.00 -15.91 -20.68
C HIS A 7 9.34 -15.68 -21.40
N LYS A 8 10.17 -16.73 -21.44
CA LYS A 8 11.48 -16.72 -22.07
C LYS A 8 11.32 -16.97 -23.57
N LYS A 9 11.64 -15.97 -24.38
CA LYS A 9 11.77 -16.12 -25.84
C LYS A 9 13.23 -16.33 -26.22
N SER A 10 13.53 -17.45 -26.88
CA SER A 10 14.78 -17.66 -27.60
C SER A 10 14.64 -17.15 -29.03
N SER A 11 15.43 -16.13 -29.41
CA SER A 11 15.50 -15.72 -30.82
C SER A 11 16.42 -16.68 -31.57
N TYR A 12 15.90 -17.30 -32.65
CA TYR A 12 16.67 -18.18 -33.52
C TYR A 12 17.36 -17.32 -34.59
N GLY A 13 18.56 -16.81 -34.26
CA GLY A 13 19.40 -15.99 -35.13
C GLY A 13 20.82 -15.92 -34.59
N ASP A 14 21.77 -15.49 -35.43
CA ASP A 14 23.24 -15.60 -35.28
C ASP A 14 23.83 -15.02 -33.95
N SER A 15 23.04 -14.26 -33.19
CA SER A 15 23.31 -13.97 -31.78
C SER A 15 22.17 -14.48 -30.91
N GLY A 16 22.27 -15.71 -30.41
CA GLY A 16 21.28 -16.34 -29.52
C GLY A 16 21.15 -15.61 -28.18
N LYS A 17 20.36 -14.53 -28.14
CA LYS A 17 20.02 -13.80 -26.93
C LYS A 17 18.65 -14.24 -26.45
N ASN A 18 18.60 -14.72 -25.21
CA ASN A 18 17.34 -14.97 -24.51
C ASN A 18 16.76 -13.64 -24.03
N SER A 19 15.50 -13.37 -24.35
CA SER A 19 14.76 -12.20 -23.85
C SER A 19 13.57 -12.66 -23.02
N TRP A 20 13.26 -11.91 -21.96
CA TRP A 20 12.04 -12.08 -21.19
C TRP A 20 10.96 -11.18 -21.78
N GLU A 21 9.80 -11.75 -22.08
CA GLU A 21 8.62 -11.02 -22.55
C GLU A 21 7.52 -11.14 -21.49
N ARG A 22 6.91 -10.01 -21.14
CA ARG A 22 5.82 -10.00 -20.15
C ARG A 22 4.55 -10.54 -20.76
N VAL A 23 4.03 -11.62 -20.17
CA VAL A 23 2.78 -12.28 -20.58
C VAL A 23 1.62 -11.88 -19.68
N TYR A 24 1.89 -11.62 -18.38
CA TYR A 24 0.88 -11.22 -17.43
C TYR A 24 1.41 -10.17 -16.44
N GLN A 25 0.53 -9.26 -16.03
CA GLN A 25 0.78 -8.35 -14.93
C GLN A 25 -0.52 -7.96 -14.24
N HIS A 26 -0.48 -7.91 -12.91
CA HIS A 26 -1.58 -7.42 -12.10
C HIS A 26 -1.05 -6.60 -10.92
N GLN A 27 -1.80 -5.55 -10.60
CA GLN A 27 -1.57 -4.63 -9.49
C GLN A 27 -2.87 -4.54 -8.69
N SER A 28 -2.74 -4.65 -7.37
CA SER A 28 -3.86 -4.38 -6.47
C SER A 28 -4.20 -2.88 -6.45
N ASP A 29 -5.50 -2.60 -6.44
CA ASP A 29 -6.15 -1.29 -6.36
C ASP A 29 -6.54 -0.90 -4.92
N GLN A 30 -6.16 -1.72 -3.93
CA GLN A 30 -6.54 -1.50 -2.55
C GLN A 30 -5.82 -0.27 -1.96
N LEU A 31 -6.60 0.61 -1.32
CA LEU A 31 -6.08 1.75 -0.59
C LEU A 31 -5.16 1.31 0.56
N ILE A 32 -4.08 2.06 0.77
CA ILE A 32 -3.09 1.78 1.82
C ILE A 32 -3.27 2.84 2.92
N ALA A 33 -3.59 2.41 4.14
CA ALA A 33 -3.60 3.30 5.30
C ALA A 33 -2.19 3.44 5.87
N VAL A 34 -1.70 4.67 5.96
CA VAL A 34 -0.40 5.02 6.53
C VAL A 34 -0.61 5.93 7.74
N SER A 35 0.06 5.63 8.86
CA SER A 35 0.04 6.48 10.04
C SER A 35 1.46 6.82 10.48
N ASP A 36 1.68 8.09 10.83
CA ASP A 36 2.92 8.59 11.42
C ASP A 36 2.79 8.85 12.93
N GLY A 37 1.68 8.42 13.53
CA GLY A 37 1.33 8.66 14.93
C GLY A 37 0.58 9.99 15.19
N SER A 38 0.53 10.91 14.22
CA SER A 38 -0.26 12.15 14.33
C SER A 38 -1.66 12.04 13.72
N GLY A 39 -1.82 11.13 12.75
CA GLY A 39 -3.09 10.82 12.11
C GLY A 39 -2.94 9.68 11.11
N VAL A 40 -4.01 9.42 10.35
CA VAL A 40 -4.01 8.43 9.26
C VAL A 40 -4.17 9.14 7.93
N CYS A 41 -3.37 8.73 6.95
CA CYS A 41 -3.51 9.13 5.56
C CYS A 41 -3.77 7.88 4.70
N LEU A 42 -4.85 7.91 3.94
CA LEU A 42 -5.13 6.92 2.92
C LEU A 42 -4.29 7.23 1.69
N VAL A 43 -3.66 6.22 1.11
CA VAL A 43 -2.84 6.33 -0.09
C VAL A 43 -3.47 5.47 -1.16
N ASP A 44 -3.84 6.10 -2.26
CA ASP A 44 -4.31 5.43 -3.47
C ASP A 44 -3.10 4.99 -4.30
N PRO A 45 -2.84 3.69 -4.51
CA PRO A 45 -1.68 3.24 -5.27
C PRO A 45 -1.78 3.49 -6.78
N ASP A 46 -2.93 3.96 -7.28
CA ASP A 46 -3.12 4.16 -8.71
C ASP A 46 -2.18 5.23 -9.29
N GLY A 47 -1.56 4.92 -10.42
CA GLY A 47 -0.55 5.77 -11.07
C GLY A 47 0.76 5.96 -10.29
N ALA A 48 0.95 5.30 -9.15
CA ALA A 48 2.17 5.41 -8.36
C ALA A 48 3.32 4.59 -8.97
N ARG A 49 4.55 5.11 -8.83
CA ARG A 49 5.78 4.33 -9.00
C ARG A 49 6.12 3.66 -7.68
N ILE A 50 6.04 2.34 -7.65
CA ILE A 50 6.08 1.58 -6.42
C ILE A 50 7.39 0.81 -6.30
N HIS A 51 8.10 1.05 -5.21
CA HIS A 51 9.30 0.34 -4.82
C HIS A 51 8.96 -0.58 -3.64
N PRO A 52 8.74 -1.89 -3.89
CA PRO A 52 8.31 -2.83 -2.86
C PRO A 52 9.42 -3.05 -1.83
N GLY A 53 9.02 -3.40 -0.61
CA GLY A 53 9.96 -3.77 0.45
C GLY A 53 10.40 -5.24 0.35
N LEU A 54 9.56 -6.08 -0.26
CA LEU A 54 9.81 -7.50 -0.46
C LEU A 54 9.53 -7.87 -1.93
N GLU A 55 10.48 -8.56 -2.54
CA GLU A 55 10.38 -9.07 -3.91
C GLU A 55 10.74 -10.56 -3.91
N HIS A 56 9.80 -11.39 -4.35
CA HIS A 56 9.96 -12.81 -4.51
C HIS A 56 9.98 -13.14 -5.99
N GLN A 57 10.97 -13.93 -6.40
CA GLN A 57 11.11 -14.36 -7.78
C GLN A 57 11.34 -15.87 -7.84
N TRP A 58 10.54 -16.55 -8.64
CA TRP A 58 10.66 -17.99 -8.88
C TRP A 58 10.37 -18.32 -10.35
N TYR A 59 10.65 -19.56 -10.73
CA TYR A 59 10.58 -20.02 -12.10
C TYR A 59 9.77 -21.31 -12.21
N GLY A 60 9.18 -21.51 -13.38
CA GLY A 60 8.40 -22.69 -13.72
C GLY A 60 8.20 -22.84 -15.23
N ASP A 61 7.42 -23.84 -15.60
CA ASP A 61 7.30 -24.28 -17.00
C ASP A 61 5.97 -23.86 -17.64
N THR A 62 5.04 -23.30 -16.84
CA THR A 62 3.68 -22.93 -17.26
C THR A 62 3.38 -21.46 -16.99
N GLU A 63 2.44 -20.86 -17.72
CA GLU A 63 2.05 -19.45 -17.49
C GLU A 63 1.41 -19.23 -16.11
N ILE A 64 0.60 -20.18 -15.66
CA ILE A 64 0.02 -20.19 -14.31
C ILE A 64 0.95 -21.02 -13.42
N PRO A 65 1.38 -20.51 -12.24
CA PRO A 65 2.21 -21.28 -11.33
C PRO A 65 1.51 -22.59 -10.96
N SER A 66 2.08 -23.72 -11.37
CA SER A 66 1.56 -25.05 -11.04
C SER A 66 2.72 -25.93 -10.57
N GLY A 67 2.56 -26.61 -9.44
CA GLY A 67 3.60 -27.47 -8.87
C GLY A 67 4.63 -26.76 -7.97
N ILE A 68 5.77 -27.43 -7.76
CA ILE A 68 6.84 -26.96 -6.86
C ILE A 68 7.63 -25.87 -7.59
N ALA A 69 7.47 -24.64 -7.14
CA ALA A 69 8.24 -23.50 -7.63
C ALA A 69 9.74 -23.76 -7.50
N SER A 70 10.47 -23.61 -8.61
CA SER A 70 11.93 -23.69 -8.60
C SER A 70 12.51 -22.29 -8.39
N SER A 71 13.20 -22.09 -7.27
CA SER A 71 13.87 -20.83 -6.95
C SER A 71 15.39 -20.96 -7.12
N GLY A 72 16.07 -19.85 -7.44
CA GLY A 72 17.53 -19.82 -7.56
C GLY A 72 18.06 -20.22 -8.94
N ILE A 73 19.30 -20.72 -8.98
CA ILE A 73 20.06 -20.94 -10.22
C ILE A 73 19.42 -22.03 -11.10
N THR A 74 18.95 -23.11 -10.50
CA THR A 74 18.32 -24.23 -11.22
C THR A 74 17.06 -23.78 -11.94
N GLY A 75 16.15 -23.10 -11.23
CA GLY A 75 14.93 -22.56 -11.83
C GLY A 75 15.21 -21.55 -12.94
N ARG A 76 16.22 -20.69 -12.78
CA ARG A 76 16.60 -19.73 -13.82
C ARG A 76 17.13 -20.38 -15.10
N LEU A 77 17.76 -21.54 -15.00
CA LEU A 77 18.33 -22.26 -16.15
C LEU A 77 17.26 -23.04 -16.92
N PHE A 78 16.40 -23.74 -16.18
CA PHE A 78 15.45 -24.71 -16.76
C PHE A 78 14.02 -24.17 -16.92
N GLY A 79 13.64 -23.11 -16.20
CA GLY A 79 12.29 -22.55 -16.29
C GLY A 79 12.11 -21.62 -17.49
N ASP A 80 11.00 -21.81 -18.20
CA ASP A 80 10.59 -20.98 -19.33
C ASP A 80 9.75 -19.77 -18.88
N TYR A 81 9.19 -19.81 -17.69
CA TYR A 81 8.44 -18.72 -17.08
C TYR A 81 9.14 -18.19 -15.82
N ARG A 82 9.13 -16.86 -15.68
CA ARG A 82 9.58 -16.12 -14.51
C ARG A 82 8.38 -15.45 -13.86
N TYR A 83 8.10 -15.81 -12.61
CA TYR A 83 7.10 -15.15 -11.79
C TYR A 83 7.79 -14.21 -10.83
N THR A 84 7.26 -13.00 -10.72
CA THR A 84 7.74 -11.97 -9.81
C THR A 84 6.58 -11.46 -8.99
N GLU A 85 6.69 -11.56 -7.67
CA GLU A 85 5.75 -11.01 -6.72
C GLU A 85 6.44 -9.91 -5.91
N LYS A 86 5.77 -8.77 -5.83
CA LYS A 86 6.25 -7.56 -5.16
C LYS A 86 5.24 -7.15 -4.12
N LEU A 87 5.69 -7.08 -2.86
CA LEU A 87 4.83 -6.90 -1.70
C LEU A 87 5.20 -5.62 -0.94
N LEU A 88 4.15 -4.89 -0.55
CA LEU A 88 4.20 -3.91 0.52
C LEU A 88 3.66 -4.61 1.76
N LEU A 89 4.52 -4.80 2.76
CA LEU A 89 4.15 -5.51 3.97
C LEU A 89 3.48 -4.54 4.95
N PRO A 90 2.41 -4.97 5.64
CA PRO A 90 1.80 -4.16 6.68
C PRO A 90 2.79 -3.96 7.83
N HIS A 91 2.70 -2.81 8.51
CA HIS A 91 3.48 -2.49 9.72
C HIS A 91 4.98 -2.28 9.46
N HIS A 92 5.36 -2.06 8.21
CA HIS A 92 6.69 -1.62 7.82
C HIS A 92 6.68 -0.14 7.45
N GLU A 93 7.82 0.52 7.65
CA GLU A 93 8.03 1.90 7.23
C GLU A 93 7.86 2.02 5.71
N VAL A 94 7.06 3.01 5.30
CA VAL A 94 6.85 3.34 3.90
C VAL A 94 7.04 4.84 3.70
N TYR A 95 7.75 5.19 2.64
CA TYR A 95 7.87 6.55 2.16
C TYR A 95 6.86 6.77 1.04
N VAL A 96 6.02 7.78 1.18
CA VAL A 96 5.03 8.15 0.17
C VAL A 96 5.25 9.60 -0.22
N LEU A 97 5.34 9.84 -1.52
CA LEU A 97 5.43 11.17 -2.12
C LEU A 97 4.35 11.27 -3.18
N GLY A 98 3.37 12.15 -2.98
CA GLY A 98 2.26 12.33 -3.92
C GLY A 98 1.50 13.62 -3.70
N TRP A 99 0.33 13.71 -4.33
CA TRP A 99 -0.59 14.83 -4.13
C TRP A 99 -1.43 14.57 -2.89
N PHE A 100 -1.20 15.36 -1.84
CA PHE A 100 -1.97 15.29 -0.60
C PHE A 100 -3.20 16.19 -0.69
N LYS A 101 -4.36 15.64 -0.34
CA LYS A 101 -5.61 16.38 -0.22
C LYS A 101 -6.33 15.98 1.06
N THR A 102 -6.94 16.98 1.68
CA THR A 102 -7.82 16.77 2.83
C THR A 102 -9.25 16.94 2.36
N ILE A 103 -10.05 15.88 2.49
CA ILE A 103 -11.47 15.89 2.19
C ILE A 103 -12.18 16.13 3.51
N ALA A 104 -12.60 17.38 3.74
CA ALA A 104 -13.47 17.69 4.87
C ALA A 104 -14.88 17.18 4.56
N HIS A 105 -15.43 16.36 5.46
CA HIS A 105 -16.84 16.00 5.40
C HIS A 105 -17.64 17.15 5.99
N ASP A 106 -18.72 17.53 5.32
CA ASP A 106 -19.68 18.49 5.87
C ASP A 106 -20.28 17.89 7.15
N PRO A 107 -20.09 18.53 8.33
CA PRO A 107 -20.61 18.02 9.59
C PRO A 107 -22.11 17.75 9.53
N PHE A 108 -22.86 18.57 8.80
CA PHE A 108 -24.30 18.39 8.68
C PHE A 108 -24.64 17.12 7.87
N GLN A 109 -23.91 16.84 6.79
CA GLN A 109 -24.15 15.63 6.00
C GLN A 109 -23.73 14.38 6.76
N ALA A 110 -22.60 14.41 7.47
CA ALA A 110 -22.13 13.30 8.30
C ALA A 110 -23.14 12.95 9.39
N ASP A 111 -23.71 13.95 10.08
CA ASP A 111 -24.76 13.74 11.08
C ASP A 111 -26.02 13.11 10.45
N GLN A 112 -26.44 13.60 9.27
CA GLN A 112 -27.60 13.04 8.56
C GLN A 112 -27.37 11.59 8.09
N GLU A 113 -26.16 11.25 7.66
CA GLU A 113 -25.80 9.88 7.28
C GLU A 113 -25.80 8.93 8.47
N ALA A 114 -25.26 9.36 9.61
CA ALA A 114 -25.28 8.58 10.86
C ALA A 114 -26.71 8.31 11.34
N ILE A 115 -27.58 9.32 11.28
CA ILE A 115 -29.02 9.17 11.58
C ILE A 115 -29.67 8.16 10.62
N LYS A 116 -29.41 8.29 9.31
CA LYS A 116 -29.97 7.37 8.31
C LYS A 116 -29.49 5.93 8.49
N ALA A 117 -28.22 5.73 8.85
CA ALA A 117 -27.65 4.41 9.12
C ALA A 117 -28.35 3.75 10.31
N THR A 118 -28.48 4.47 11.42
CA THR A 118 -29.20 4.02 12.63
C THR A 118 -30.65 3.65 12.31
N LEU A 119 -31.35 4.50 11.54
CA LEU A 119 -32.73 4.22 11.12
C LEU A 119 -32.84 3.02 10.17
N ARG A 120 -31.82 2.75 9.34
CA ARG A 120 -31.80 1.57 8.45
C ARG A 120 -31.62 0.28 9.24
N GLU A 121 -30.75 0.30 10.25
CA GLU A 121 -30.55 -0.82 11.16
C GLU A 121 -31.84 -1.15 11.91
N TRP A 122 -32.49 -0.15 12.49
CA TRP A 122 -33.76 -0.32 13.19
C TRP A 122 -34.91 -0.77 12.28
N LYS A 123 -34.92 -0.36 11.01
CA LYS A 123 -35.90 -0.85 10.02
C LYS A 123 -35.67 -2.30 9.62
N THR A 124 -34.43 -2.78 9.74
CA THR A 124 -34.07 -4.16 9.39
C THR A 124 -34.40 -5.11 10.54
N ASP A 125 -34.48 -4.60 11.78
CA ASP A 125 -34.86 -5.36 12.97
C ASP A 125 -36.37 -5.21 13.32
N PRO A 126 -37.19 -6.26 13.16
CA PRO A 126 -38.62 -6.23 13.47
C PRO A 126 -38.93 -5.97 14.95
N GLU A 127 -38.06 -6.40 15.88
CA GLU A 127 -38.27 -6.23 17.32
C GLU A 127 -38.07 -4.78 17.74
N THR A 128 -37.08 -4.12 17.16
CA THR A 128 -36.85 -2.69 17.36
C THR A 128 -38.01 -1.85 16.81
N MET A 129 -38.57 -2.20 15.65
CA MET A 129 -39.74 -1.49 15.10
C MET A 129 -40.99 -1.60 16.00
N ARG A 130 -41.24 -2.75 16.63
CA ARG A 130 -42.36 -2.93 17.59
C ARG A 130 -42.23 -2.07 18.83
N THR A 131 -41.01 -1.66 19.19
CA THR A 131 -40.77 -0.80 20.36
C THR A 131 -41.20 0.66 20.11
N PHE A 132 -41.38 1.05 18.83
CA PHE A 132 -41.81 2.40 18.44
C PHE A 132 -43.32 2.50 18.16
N ASP A 133 -44.00 1.36 18.04
CA ASP A 133 -45.46 1.24 17.92
C ASP A 133 -46.07 1.33 19.34
N LEU A 134 -46.58 2.52 19.69
CA LEU A 134 -47.08 2.85 21.03
C LEU A 134 -48.58 2.57 21.17
N ASP A 135 -49.34 2.67 20.08
CA ASP A 135 -50.77 2.39 20.07
C ASP A 135 -51.10 0.93 19.71
N GLY A 136 -50.11 0.16 19.26
CA GLY A 136 -50.20 -1.27 19.03
C GLY A 136 -51.01 -1.63 17.79
N ASP A 137 -51.17 -0.70 16.85
CA ASP A 137 -51.97 -0.88 15.65
C ASP A 137 -51.23 -1.63 14.52
N GLY A 138 -49.93 -1.92 14.72
CA GLY A 138 -49.06 -2.62 13.78
C GLY A 138 -48.49 -1.72 12.66
N HIS A 139 -48.76 -0.42 12.68
CA HIS A 139 -48.35 0.58 11.71
C HIS A 139 -47.77 1.82 12.38
N ILE A 140 -46.47 2.08 12.16
CA ILE A 140 -45.83 3.27 12.75
C ILE A 140 -46.38 4.55 12.10
N SER A 141 -47.08 5.35 12.89
CA SER A 141 -47.65 6.65 12.51
C SER A 141 -46.57 7.73 12.30
N GLU A 142 -46.91 8.88 11.71
CA GLU A 142 -45.95 9.98 11.49
C GLU A 142 -45.35 10.53 12.79
N ASP A 143 -46.13 10.57 13.87
CA ASP A 143 -45.72 11.07 15.18
C ASP A 143 -44.76 10.09 15.89
N GLU A 144 -45.03 8.79 15.78
CA GLU A 144 -44.14 7.74 16.28
C GLU A 144 -42.82 7.70 15.48
N TRP A 145 -42.90 7.89 14.16
CA TRP A 145 -41.72 8.07 13.32
C TRP A 145 -40.93 9.33 13.69
N ALA A 146 -41.58 10.42 14.07
CA ALA A 146 -40.89 11.62 14.53
C ALA A 146 -40.09 11.36 15.82
N ARG A 147 -40.67 10.60 16.76
CA ARG A 147 -40.00 10.15 17.98
C ARG A 147 -38.84 9.18 17.69
N ALA A 148 -39.04 8.23 16.79
CA ALA A 148 -37.98 7.32 16.35
C ALA A 148 -36.80 8.09 15.73
N ARG A 149 -37.06 9.10 14.89
CA ARG A 149 -36.02 9.97 14.33
C ARG A 149 -35.26 10.76 15.40
N GLN A 150 -35.94 11.28 16.41
CA GLN A 150 -35.29 12.00 17.51
C GLN A 150 -34.40 11.06 18.34
N LYS A 151 -34.89 9.86 18.65
CA LYS A 151 -34.11 8.84 19.37
C LYS A 151 -32.90 8.38 18.54
N ALA A 152 -33.07 8.19 17.23
CA ALA A 152 -31.98 7.85 16.32
C ALA A 152 -30.93 8.96 16.24
N ALA A 153 -31.34 10.22 16.24
CA ALA A 153 -30.41 11.36 16.29
C ALA A 153 -29.63 11.42 17.60
N PHE A 154 -30.28 11.11 18.72
CA PHE A 154 -29.61 11.02 20.00
C PHE A 154 -28.61 9.85 20.03
N GLU A 155 -29.02 8.64 19.65
CA GLU A 155 -28.16 7.46 19.64
C GLU A 155 -27.01 7.57 18.63
N ALA A 156 -27.24 8.13 17.44
CA ALA A 156 -26.18 8.40 16.48
C ALA A 156 -25.13 9.35 17.05
N ARG A 157 -25.56 10.40 17.76
CA ARG A 157 -24.65 11.39 18.36
C ARG A 157 -23.89 10.82 19.55
N VAL A 158 -24.54 9.99 20.37
CA VAL A 158 -23.91 9.28 21.49
C VAL A 158 -22.91 8.25 20.96
N GLY A 159 -23.27 7.51 19.90
CA GLY A 159 -22.39 6.58 19.19
C GLY A 159 -21.15 7.29 18.67
N GLN A 160 -21.30 8.40 17.96
CA GLN A 160 -20.18 9.21 17.46
C GLN A 160 -19.21 9.67 18.56
N VAL A 161 -19.71 10.02 19.75
CA VAL A 161 -18.88 10.41 20.90
C VAL A 161 -18.13 9.22 21.49
N HIS A 162 -18.75 8.04 21.57
CA HIS A 162 -18.12 6.83 22.10
C HIS A 162 -17.13 6.19 21.11
N SER A 163 -17.37 6.32 19.81
CA SER A 163 -16.47 5.82 18.77
C SER A 163 -15.18 6.62 18.68
N GLY A 164 -15.14 7.89 19.12
CA GLY A 164 -13.93 8.73 19.08
C GLY A 164 -13.32 8.99 17.69
N GLU A 165 -13.86 8.40 16.62
CA GLU A 165 -13.11 8.09 15.39
C GLU A 165 -13.80 8.53 14.08
N GLN A 166 -14.76 9.45 14.10
CA GLN A 166 -15.07 10.16 12.86
C GLN A 166 -14.12 11.35 12.72
N GLU A 167 -12.96 11.07 12.13
CA GLU A 167 -12.12 12.11 11.55
C GLU A 167 -13.01 12.91 10.60
N LYS A 168 -13.35 14.15 10.99
CA LYS A 168 -14.15 15.09 10.19
C LYS A 168 -13.51 15.40 8.83
N GLN A 169 -12.30 14.90 8.61
CA GLN A 169 -11.45 15.14 7.48
C GLN A 169 -10.75 13.83 7.15
N THR A 170 -10.89 13.38 5.91
CA THR A 170 -10.13 12.23 5.40
C THR A 170 -8.92 12.75 4.64
N HIS A 171 -7.73 12.36 5.07
CA HIS A 171 -6.50 12.68 4.36
C HIS A 171 -6.23 11.62 3.30
N LEU A 172 -6.14 12.04 2.04
CA LEU A 172 -5.91 11.16 0.90
C LEU A 172 -4.66 11.64 0.14
N MET A 173 -3.78 10.69 -0.17
CA MET A 173 -2.66 10.88 -1.07
C MET A 173 -2.87 10.10 -2.35
N SER A 174 -2.84 10.79 -3.48
CA SER A 174 -3.09 10.20 -4.79
C SER A 174 -2.12 10.76 -5.83
N ASN A 175 -2.22 10.25 -7.06
CA ASN A 175 -1.59 10.89 -8.20
C ASN A 175 -2.15 12.31 -8.43
N ASP A 176 -1.32 13.17 -9.00
CA ASP A 176 -1.73 14.51 -9.45
C ASP A 176 -2.63 14.39 -10.69
N ALA A 177 -3.77 15.07 -10.69
CA ALA A 177 -4.69 15.11 -11.82
C ALA A 177 -4.02 15.64 -13.11
N GLN A 178 -2.98 16.48 -12.98
CA GLN A 178 -2.22 17.00 -14.10
C GLN A 178 -1.02 16.13 -14.50
N GLY A 179 -0.69 15.08 -13.74
CA GLY A 179 0.40 14.13 -14.03
C GLY A 179 1.80 14.73 -14.08
N ARG A 180 2.00 15.97 -13.60
CA ARG A 180 3.28 16.69 -13.73
C ARG A 180 4.28 16.33 -12.65
N ARG A 181 3.81 15.82 -11.51
CA ARG A 181 4.64 15.49 -10.35
C ARG A 181 4.79 13.98 -10.22
N PRO A 182 5.98 13.50 -9.82
CA PRO A 182 6.16 12.07 -9.58
C PRO A 182 5.32 11.64 -8.39
N PHE A 183 4.57 10.56 -8.56
CA PHE A 183 3.89 9.87 -7.47
C PHE A 183 4.67 8.59 -7.14
N ILE A 184 5.18 8.47 -5.91
CA ILE A 184 6.10 7.40 -5.50
C ILE A 184 5.66 6.81 -4.17
N ILE A 185 5.62 5.49 -4.10
CA ILE A 185 5.46 4.73 -2.85
C ILE A 185 6.69 3.83 -2.72
N SER A 186 7.43 3.92 -1.62
CA SER A 186 8.65 3.16 -1.43
C SER A 186 8.70 2.56 -0.03
N ALA A 187 8.69 1.23 0.04
CA ALA A 187 8.98 0.48 1.27
C ALA A 187 10.46 0.07 1.36
N LEU A 188 11.34 0.73 0.60
CA LEU A 188 12.78 0.49 0.69
C LEU A 188 13.31 1.10 1.98
N ASN A 189 13.78 0.25 2.88
CA ASN A 189 14.43 0.70 4.10
C ASN A 189 15.78 1.36 3.75
N GLN A 190 15.80 2.70 3.68
CA GLN A 190 16.97 3.52 3.33
C GLN A 190 18.19 3.25 4.25
N THR A 191 17.99 2.64 5.42
CA THR A 191 19.06 2.37 6.39
C THR A 191 19.98 1.21 6.01
N THR A 192 19.56 0.31 5.12
CA THR A 192 20.38 -0.86 4.74
C THR A 192 21.46 -0.51 3.70
N LEU A 193 21.16 0.39 2.76
CA LEU A 193 22.13 0.88 1.79
C LEU A 193 23.24 1.69 2.48
N ALA A 194 22.89 2.53 3.46
CA ALA A 194 23.86 3.34 4.19
C ALA A 194 24.94 2.50 4.88
N ARG A 195 24.60 1.33 5.44
CA ARG A 195 25.59 0.43 6.06
C ARG A 195 26.55 -0.18 5.05
N ARG A 196 26.08 -0.58 3.86
CA ARG A 196 26.94 -1.13 2.82
C ARG A 196 27.88 -0.05 2.27
N PHE A 197 27.36 1.12 1.94
CA PHE A 197 28.20 2.23 1.45
C PHE A 197 29.22 2.70 2.49
N ARG A 198 28.88 2.68 3.79
CA ARG A 198 29.84 3.01 4.85
C ARG A 198 31.00 2.01 4.94
N ARG A 199 30.76 0.71 4.71
CA ARG A 199 31.84 -0.31 4.64
C ARG A 199 32.72 -0.12 3.40
N TRP A 200 32.12 0.14 2.25
CA TRP A 200 32.87 0.42 1.01
C TRP A 200 33.68 1.72 1.12
N GLY A 201 33.11 2.76 1.74
CA GLY A 201 33.80 4.02 2.03
C GLY A 201 34.99 3.80 2.97
N PHE A 202 34.84 2.99 4.02
CA PHE A 202 35.93 2.64 4.92
C PHE A 202 37.05 1.84 4.21
N LEU A 203 36.68 0.89 3.35
CA LEU A 203 37.66 0.13 2.55
C LEU A 203 38.42 1.02 1.57
N ALA A 204 37.74 1.94 0.88
CA ALA A 204 38.38 2.89 -0.01
C ALA A 204 39.32 3.84 0.75
N TRP A 205 38.91 4.29 1.93
CA TRP A 205 39.75 5.13 2.80
C TRP A 205 41.00 4.39 3.28
N LEU A 206 40.86 3.12 3.72
CA LEU A 206 41.98 2.27 4.10
C LEU A 206 42.94 2.02 2.93
N GLY A 207 42.40 1.74 1.73
CA GLY A 207 43.20 1.55 0.53
C GLY A 207 43.99 2.81 0.14
N SER A 208 43.39 3.98 0.29
CA SER A 208 44.08 5.26 0.05
C SER A 208 45.23 5.50 1.02
N LEU A 209 45.06 5.19 2.32
CA LEU A 209 46.13 5.30 3.32
C LEU A 209 47.30 4.36 3.02
N VAL A 210 47.00 3.11 2.65
CA VAL A 210 48.04 2.13 2.29
C VAL A 210 48.80 2.60 1.05
N GLY A 211 48.10 3.04 0.00
CA GLY A 211 48.73 3.60 -1.20
C GLY A 211 49.60 4.82 -0.91
N PHE A 212 49.14 5.73 -0.04
CA PHE A 212 49.90 6.90 0.38
C PHE A 212 51.16 6.53 1.17
N PHE A 213 51.07 5.55 2.07
CA PHE A 213 52.23 5.02 2.81
C PHE A 213 53.28 4.42 1.86
N PHE A 214 52.86 3.62 0.87
CA PHE A 214 53.77 3.07 -0.13
C PHE A 214 54.43 4.15 -0.99
N LEU A 215 53.71 5.22 -1.34
CA LEU A 215 54.27 6.36 -2.08
C LEU A 215 55.34 7.10 -1.25
N ILE A 216 55.07 7.34 0.03
CA ILE A 216 56.04 7.97 0.95
C ILE A 216 57.27 7.08 1.12
N ALA A 217 57.08 5.78 1.37
CA ALA A 217 58.19 4.84 1.52
C ALA A 217 59.05 4.81 0.24
N ALA A 218 58.43 4.75 -0.94
CA ALA A 218 59.13 4.80 -2.22
C ALA A 218 59.87 6.12 -2.46
N TYR A 219 59.36 7.25 -1.97
CA TYR A 219 60.03 8.55 -2.04
C TYR A 219 61.31 8.57 -1.19
N TYR A 220 61.24 8.11 0.07
CA TYR A 220 62.39 8.07 0.97
C TYR A 220 63.48 7.06 0.57
N LEU A 221 63.11 5.98 -0.13
CA LEU A 221 64.07 5.00 -0.66
C LEU A 221 64.83 5.51 -1.90
N ARG A 222 64.35 6.59 -2.53
CA ARG A 222 64.93 7.15 -3.76
C ARG A 222 65.83 8.37 -3.52
N THR A 223 65.69 9.02 -2.36
CA THR A 223 66.57 10.10 -1.85
C THR A 223 67.73 9.54 -1.05
#